data_AF-A0A2U1ATY7-F1
#
_entry.id   AF-A0A2U1ATY7-F1
#
_cell.length_a   1.000
_cell.length_b   1.000
_cell.length_c   1.000
_cell.angle_alpha   90.00
_cell.angle_beta   90.00
_cell.angle_gamma   90.00
#
_symmetry.space_group_name_H-M   'P 1'
#
loop_
_entity.id
_entity.type
_entity.pdbx_description
1 polymer ?
#
loop_
_entity_poly.entity_id
_entity_poly.type
_entity_poly.pdbx_seq_one_letter_code
_entity_poly.pdbx_strand_id
1 'polypeptide(L)'
;METDQKEDTTVNIKPSFGNEIDIYIKHLDSLVEIVPLIMELVSIKLVQESRHIDQFLKEQKFNEEENSVEGEETNILIPEEELNKFISLTEKLEASEIAYKFLPINFIVSFISQYDAYLGGLIRTIFLVKPELLNSSEKNLTFSELLNFDSIEDAREFVIEKEVESVLRESHLKQFKWLEGKLSMKLREGLPSFKDFMEITERRNLFVHCNGVVSRQYIQSCKENGIENVDNINVGDKLAADPSYFVKCYQILYEIGVKLGHVLWRKLQPNDIENADKHLIDISYQLLLKGHYKLSLNLLNFATDVLKKHHDQETTCIYQINKSLAFYLSGKKAEAIKVIDKHDWSATSDKYKLATVVLKEDYERAGNLMLNIGPSNDHITKSSYREWPLFKEFRKTEIFKDKFHNIFGEEFAYVEPKPKKLTDVLEEIKELKKQLEESKENIEDIEPIG
;
A
#
# COMPACT_ATOMS: atom_id res chain seq x y z
N MET A 1 51.40 14.53 -6.24
CA MET A 1 50.51 14.46 -7.42
C MET A 1 49.93 13.06 -7.43
N GLU A 2 49.03 12.80 -6.50
CA GLU A 2 48.21 11.61 -6.45
C GLU A 2 46.89 11.98 -7.14
N THR A 3 46.53 11.21 -8.15
CA THR A 3 45.25 11.37 -8.83
C THR A 3 44.28 10.40 -8.18
N ASP A 4 43.42 10.94 -7.32
CA ASP A 4 42.24 10.26 -6.80
C ASP A 4 41.33 9.90 -7.98
N GLN A 5 41.31 8.61 -8.33
CA GLN A 5 40.21 8.04 -9.10
C GLN A 5 39.02 7.91 -8.15
N LYS A 6 38.05 8.82 -8.30
CA LYS A 6 36.70 8.62 -7.75
C LYS A 6 36.13 7.35 -8.36
N GLU A 7 35.97 6.31 -7.55
CA GLU A 7 35.12 5.18 -7.87
C GLU A 7 33.69 5.69 -8.07
N ASP A 8 33.28 5.68 -9.33
CA ASP A 8 31.91 5.91 -9.76
C ASP A 8 31.03 4.78 -9.21
N THR A 9 30.38 5.03 -8.08
CA THR A 9 29.45 4.12 -7.42
C THR A 9 28.07 4.21 -8.08
N THR A 10 28.02 4.06 -9.40
CA THR A 10 26.78 3.69 -10.08
C THR A 10 26.59 2.18 -9.89
N VAL A 11 25.87 1.81 -8.83
CA VAL A 11 25.41 0.43 -8.65
C VAL A 11 24.58 0.10 -9.88
N ASN A 12 25.14 -0.69 -10.78
CA ASN A 12 24.47 -1.18 -11.97
C ASN A 12 23.45 -2.24 -11.52
N ILE A 13 22.31 -1.77 -10.99
CA ILE A 13 21.23 -2.62 -10.50
C ILE A 13 20.67 -3.34 -11.72
N LYS A 14 20.91 -4.66 -11.77
CA LYS A 14 20.28 -5.51 -12.79
C LYS A 14 18.76 -5.30 -12.75
N PRO A 15 18.12 -5.14 -13.91
CA PRO A 15 16.67 -4.98 -13.99
C PRO A 15 15.98 -6.20 -13.37
N SER A 16 15.07 -5.96 -12.43
CA SER A 16 14.44 -6.98 -11.62
C SER A 16 12.97 -6.63 -11.41
N PHE A 17 12.07 -7.48 -11.87
CA PHE A 17 10.64 -7.32 -11.61
C PHE A 17 10.32 -7.28 -10.12
N GLY A 18 11.02 -8.09 -9.31
CA GLY A 18 10.88 -8.06 -7.85
C GLY A 18 11.22 -6.69 -7.28
N ASN A 19 12.35 -6.11 -7.69
CA ASN A 19 12.76 -4.80 -7.20
C ASN A 19 11.75 -3.70 -7.58
N GLU A 20 11.23 -3.73 -8.80
CA GLU A 20 10.18 -2.77 -9.23
C GLU A 20 8.92 -2.91 -8.36
N ILE A 21 8.49 -4.15 -8.07
CA ILE A 21 7.33 -4.40 -7.19
C ILE A 21 7.62 -3.90 -5.77
N ASP A 22 8.80 -4.18 -5.22
CA ASP A 22 9.19 -3.78 -3.87
C ASP A 22 9.23 -2.26 -3.70
N ILE A 23 9.83 -1.54 -4.67
CA ILE A 23 9.87 -0.07 -4.66
C ILE A 23 8.46 0.49 -4.70
N TYR A 24 7.61 -0.04 -5.59
CA TYR A 24 6.22 0.39 -5.70
C TYR A 24 5.43 0.17 -4.42
N ILE A 25 5.51 -1.02 -3.82
CA ILE A 25 4.85 -1.34 -2.55
C ILE A 25 5.33 -0.41 -1.44
N LYS A 26 6.64 -0.18 -1.32
CA LYS A 26 7.21 0.72 -0.31
C LYS A 26 6.67 2.14 -0.44
N HIS A 27 6.53 2.64 -1.66
CA HIS A 27 5.96 3.97 -1.89
C HIS A 27 4.47 4.03 -1.51
N LEU A 28 3.67 3.01 -1.86
CA LEU A 28 2.26 2.96 -1.45
C LEU A 28 2.12 2.86 0.08
N ASP A 29 2.88 1.99 0.71
CA ASP A 29 2.84 1.77 2.16
C ASP A 29 3.26 3.03 2.92
N SER A 30 4.32 3.72 2.47
CA SER A 30 4.77 4.97 3.09
C SER A 30 3.67 6.04 3.09
N LEU A 31 2.92 6.14 1.98
CA LEU A 31 1.78 7.05 1.90
C LEU A 31 0.63 6.62 2.81
N VAL A 32 0.28 5.33 2.84
CA VAL A 32 -0.83 4.85 3.67
C VAL A 32 -0.53 4.95 5.17
N GLU A 33 0.74 4.82 5.57
CA GLU A 33 1.19 4.91 6.96
C GLU A 33 1.17 6.36 7.47
N ILE A 34 1.51 7.35 6.63
CA ILE A 34 1.59 8.77 7.04
C ILE A 34 0.24 9.51 6.97
N VAL A 35 -0.65 9.13 6.04
CA VAL A 35 -1.89 9.86 5.78
C VAL A 35 -2.80 9.96 7.01
N PRO A 36 -3.06 8.89 7.79
CA PRO A 36 -3.89 8.99 8.99
C PRO A 36 -3.37 10.03 9.99
N LEU A 37 -2.05 10.11 10.18
CA LEU A 37 -1.44 11.08 11.09
C LEU A 37 -1.65 12.52 10.61
N ILE A 38 -1.44 12.78 9.32
CA ILE A 38 -1.67 14.10 8.71
C ILE A 38 -3.15 14.49 8.83
N MET A 39 -4.05 13.55 8.50
CA MET A 39 -5.48 13.82 8.54
C MET A 39 -6.00 14.03 9.96
N GLU A 40 -5.45 13.33 10.96
CA GLU A 40 -5.80 13.55 12.36
C GLU A 40 -5.37 14.95 12.83
N LEU A 41 -4.16 15.40 12.48
CA LEU A 41 -3.70 16.77 12.78
C LEU A 41 -4.58 17.84 12.14
N VAL A 42 -4.95 17.65 10.87
CA VAL A 42 -5.84 18.58 10.14
C VAL A 42 -7.24 18.57 10.77
N SER A 43 -7.74 17.40 11.20
CA SER A 43 -9.03 17.28 11.88
C SER A 43 -9.02 18.00 13.23
N ILE A 44 -7.95 17.86 14.01
CA ILE A 44 -7.77 18.58 15.29
C ILE A 44 -7.77 20.08 15.04
N LYS A 45 -7.02 20.55 14.04
CA LYS A 45 -6.95 21.97 13.67
C LYS A 45 -8.34 22.50 13.27
N LEU A 46 -9.07 21.76 12.45
CA LEU A 46 -10.44 22.11 12.04
C LEU A 46 -11.37 22.26 13.24
N VAL A 47 -11.35 21.30 14.18
CA VAL A 47 -12.15 21.36 15.40
C VAL A 47 -11.73 22.52 16.31
N GLN A 48 -10.44 22.81 16.40
CA GLN A 48 -9.94 23.95 17.18
C GLN A 48 -10.44 25.29 16.63
N GLU A 49 -10.34 25.51 15.32
CA GLU A 49 -10.82 26.77 14.73
C GLU A 49 -12.34 26.93 14.81
N SER A 50 -13.09 25.84 14.65
CA SER A 50 -14.54 25.84 14.91
C SER A 50 -14.87 26.25 16.35
N ARG A 51 -14.14 25.71 17.34
CA ARG A 51 -14.30 26.10 18.75
C ARG A 51 -13.94 27.55 19.03
N HIS A 52 -12.94 28.11 18.34
CA HIS A 52 -12.59 29.52 18.50
C HIS A 52 -13.73 30.44 18.04
N ILE A 53 -14.43 30.08 16.96
CA ILE A 53 -15.63 30.79 16.53
C ILE A 53 -16.75 30.64 17.56
N ASP A 54 -17.05 29.41 18.00
CA ASP A 54 -18.08 29.17 19.02
C ASP A 54 -17.83 29.96 20.32
N GLN A 55 -16.56 30.01 20.75
CA GLN A 55 -16.15 30.75 21.94
C GLN A 55 -16.31 32.26 21.74
N PHE A 56 -15.87 32.78 20.58
CA PHE A 56 -16.04 34.19 20.24
C PHE A 56 -17.53 34.60 20.23
N LEU A 57 -18.40 33.78 19.65
CA LEU A 57 -19.85 34.03 19.64
C LEU A 57 -20.46 34.01 21.06
N LYS A 58 -20.02 33.09 21.92
CA LYS A 58 -20.49 32.99 23.32
C LYS A 58 -20.02 34.13 24.21
N GLU A 59 -18.75 34.55 24.09
CA GLU A 59 -18.16 35.59 24.93
C GLU A 59 -18.81 36.96 24.70
N GLN A 60 -19.16 37.25 23.46
CA GLN A 60 -19.71 38.54 23.06
C GLN A 60 -21.22 38.65 23.24
N LYS A 61 -21.90 37.56 23.61
CA LYS A 61 -23.37 37.49 23.81
C LYS A 61 -24.14 38.18 22.68
N PHE A 62 -23.79 37.87 21.43
CA PHE A 62 -24.50 38.45 20.29
C PHE A 62 -25.99 38.11 20.37
N ASN A 63 -26.85 39.10 20.11
CA ASN A 63 -28.30 38.88 20.11
C ASN A 63 -28.63 37.93 18.96
N GLU A 64 -29.02 36.71 19.28
CA GLU A 64 -29.77 35.87 18.36
C GLU A 64 -31.11 36.58 18.12
N GLU A 65 -31.43 36.95 16.87
CA GLU A 65 -32.79 37.38 16.58
C GLU A 65 -33.71 36.17 16.81
N GLU A 66 -34.52 36.21 17.88
CA GLU A 66 -35.54 35.22 18.23
C GLU A 66 -36.65 35.21 17.16
N ASN A 67 -36.36 34.67 15.98
CA ASN A 67 -37.35 34.28 14.98
C ASN A 67 -36.95 32.96 14.30
N SER A 68 -36.27 32.07 15.01
CA SER A 68 -35.94 30.74 14.49
C SER A 68 -37.09 29.77 14.71
N VAL A 69 -37.92 29.60 13.69
CA VAL A 69 -38.68 28.36 13.47
C VAL A 69 -37.65 27.26 13.13
N GLU A 70 -37.82 26.04 13.66
CA GLU A 70 -36.96 24.90 13.37
C GLU A 70 -36.68 24.78 11.85
N GLY A 71 -35.44 25.07 11.43
CA GLY A 71 -34.99 24.97 10.04
C GLY A 71 -34.63 26.29 9.33
N GLU A 72 -34.77 27.46 9.95
CA GLU A 72 -34.34 28.75 9.37
C GLU A 72 -32.97 29.23 9.87
N GLU A 73 -32.22 29.91 8.98
CA GLU A 73 -30.90 30.48 9.24
C GLU A 73 -30.94 31.47 10.42
N THR A 74 -30.19 31.18 11.48
CA THR A 74 -29.98 32.13 12.59
C THR A 74 -29.06 33.26 12.13
N ASN A 75 -29.63 34.46 11.98
CA ASN A 75 -28.85 35.66 11.72
C ASN A 75 -28.18 36.13 13.01
N ILE A 76 -26.84 36.23 13.00
CA ILE A 76 -26.04 36.74 14.12
C ILE A 76 -25.51 38.13 13.75
N LEU A 77 -25.82 39.14 14.56
CA LEU A 77 -25.32 40.50 14.37
C LEU A 77 -23.92 40.66 15.00
N ILE A 78 -22.90 40.86 14.17
CA ILE A 78 -21.52 41.13 14.59
C ILE A 78 -21.27 42.65 14.60
N PRO A 79 -20.94 43.27 15.74
CA PRO A 79 -20.55 44.69 15.82
C PRO A 79 -19.33 45.02 14.95
N GLU A 80 -19.30 46.23 14.40
CA GLU A 80 -18.22 46.68 13.50
C GLU A 80 -16.82 46.56 14.13
N GLU A 81 -16.70 46.83 15.43
CA GLU A 81 -15.42 46.74 16.18
C GLU A 81 -14.85 45.31 16.23
N GLU A 82 -15.73 44.30 16.19
CA GLU A 82 -15.38 42.88 16.30
C GLU A 82 -15.36 42.17 14.93
N LEU A 83 -15.82 42.85 13.87
CA LEU A 83 -15.95 42.30 12.51
C LEU A 83 -14.62 41.76 11.96
N ASN A 84 -13.53 42.51 12.11
CA ASN A 84 -12.21 42.07 11.63
C ASN A 84 -11.73 40.78 12.32
N LYS A 85 -12.03 40.63 13.62
CA LYS A 85 -11.69 39.43 14.38
C LYS A 85 -12.53 38.24 13.93
N PHE A 86 -13.83 38.45 13.72
CA PHE A 86 -14.74 37.43 13.19
C PHE A 86 -14.33 36.95 11.79
N ILE A 87 -14.00 37.88 10.88
CA ILE A 87 -13.50 37.57 9.53
C ILE A 87 -12.23 36.72 9.64
N SER A 88 -11.25 37.14 10.44
CA SER A 88 -10.00 36.39 10.61
C SER A 88 -10.22 34.96 11.17
N LEU A 89 -11.17 34.77 12.09
CA LEU A 89 -11.51 33.45 12.61
C LEU A 89 -12.19 32.58 11.52
N THR A 90 -13.09 33.18 10.74
CA THR A 90 -13.80 32.50 9.65
C THR A 90 -12.82 32.07 8.55
N GLU A 91 -11.91 32.95 8.14
CA GLU A 91 -10.86 32.62 7.15
C GLU A 91 -9.98 31.44 7.61
N LYS A 92 -9.66 31.36 8.90
CA LYS A 92 -8.89 30.23 9.47
C LYS A 92 -9.68 28.91 9.45
N LEU A 93 -10.98 28.97 9.75
CA LEU A 93 -11.85 27.81 9.66
C LEU A 93 -11.97 27.35 8.20
N GLU A 94 -12.25 28.26 7.27
CA GLU A 94 -12.35 27.98 5.83
C GLU A 94 -11.05 27.35 5.29
N ALA A 95 -9.89 27.91 5.64
CA ALA A 95 -8.60 27.34 5.24
C ALA A 95 -8.42 25.90 5.76
N SER A 96 -8.85 25.62 6.99
CA SER A 96 -8.78 24.29 7.59
C SER A 96 -9.76 23.30 6.92
N GLU A 97 -10.96 23.74 6.57
CA GLU A 97 -11.93 22.94 5.82
C GLU A 97 -11.43 22.59 4.41
N ILE A 98 -10.85 23.57 3.72
CA ILE A 98 -10.25 23.37 2.39
C ILE A 98 -9.14 22.34 2.50
N ALA A 99 -8.23 22.48 3.47
CA ALA A 99 -7.14 21.53 3.69
C ALA A 99 -7.67 20.11 3.96
N TYR A 100 -8.69 19.97 4.82
CA TYR A 100 -9.31 18.69 5.15
C TYR A 100 -9.90 17.99 3.91
N LYS A 101 -10.54 18.75 3.01
CA LYS A 101 -11.14 18.23 1.77
C LYS A 101 -10.08 17.94 0.69
N PHE A 102 -9.04 18.77 0.62
CA PHE A 102 -8.06 18.75 -0.48
C PHE A 102 -6.90 17.77 -0.28
N LEU A 103 -6.42 17.59 0.96
CA LEU A 103 -5.26 16.73 1.21
C LEU A 103 -5.46 15.25 0.79
N PRO A 104 -6.60 14.59 1.09
CA PRO A 104 -6.84 13.22 0.64
C PRO A 104 -6.78 13.08 -0.89
N ILE A 105 -7.24 14.10 -1.63
CA ILE A 105 -7.21 14.13 -3.09
C ILE A 105 -5.76 14.07 -3.58
N ASN A 106 -4.87 14.88 -3.00
CA ASN A 106 -3.46 14.89 -3.38
C ASN A 106 -2.79 13.55 -3.16
N PHE A 107 -3.10 12.85 -2.06
CA PHE A 107 -2.53 11.53 -1.83
C PHE A 107 -3.03 10.48 -2.83
N ILE A 108 -4.29 10.56 -3.28
CA ILE A 108 -4.79 9.69 -4.36
C ILE A 108 -4.09 9.99 -5.68
N VAL A 109 -3.88 11.27 -6.01
CA VAL A 109 -3.10 11.66 -7.18
C VAL A 109 -1.68 11.08 -7.08
N SER A 110 -1.03 11.20 -5.92
CA SER A 110 0.29 10.61 -5.67
C SER A 110 0.30 9.09 -5.88
N PHE A 111 -0.70 8.35 -5.39
CA PHE A 111 -0.76 6.91 -5.62
C PHE A 111 -0.75 6.53 -7.09
N ILE A 112 -1.51 7.26 -7.93
CA ILE A 112 -1.54 7.00 -9.37
C ILE A 112 -0.23 7.42 -10.03
N SER A 113 0.39 8.52 -9.60
CA SER A 113 1.73 8.88 -10.05
C SER A 113 2.77 7.80 -9.71
N GLN A 114 2.68 7.16 -8.54
CA GLN A 114 3.54 6.01 -8.20
C GLN A 114 3.27 4.81 -9.09
N TYR A 115 2.01 4.55 -9.45
CA TYR A 115 1.66 3.50 -10.40
C TYR A 115 2.22 3.79 -11.81
N ASP A 116 2.10 5.03 -12.28
CA ASP A 116 2.60 5.44 -13.61
C ASP A 116 4.14 5.28 -13.69
N ALA A 117 4.86 5.68 -12.64
CA ALA A 117 6.30 5.47 -12.54
C ALA A 117 6.67 3.97 -12.49
N TYR A 118 5.97 3.19 -11.68
CA TYR A 118 6.14 1.74 -11.58
C TYR A 118 5.90 1.03 -12.91
N LEU A 119 4.85 1.40 -13.64
CA LEU A 119 4.57 0.86 -14.96
C LEU A 119 5.71 1.17 -15.95
N GLY A 120 6.27 2.39 -15.89
CA GLY A 120 7.45 2.75 -16.67
C GLY A 120 8.65 1.84 -16.36
N GLY A 121 8.94 1.62 -15.08
CA GLY A 121 9.98 0.70 -14.61
C GLY A 121 9.77 -0.75 -15.04
N LEU A 122 8.52 -1.23 -14.99
CA LEU A 122 8.14 -2.54 -15.52
C LEU A 122 8.39 -2.65 -17.02
N ILE A 123 7.93 -1.67 -17.81
CA ILE A 123 8.10 -1.69 -19.27
C ILE A 123 9.59 -1.67 -19.63
N ARG A 124 10.39 -0.85 -18.95
CA ARG A 124 11.85 -0.86 -19.10
C ARG A 124 12.43 -2.23 -18.78
N THR A 125 12.04 -2.84 -17.66
CA THR A 125 12.46 -4.18 -17.26
C THR A 125 12.09 -5.25 -18.31
N ILE A 126 10.90 -5.17 -18.91
CA ILE A 126 10.48 -6.06 -20.01
C ILE A 126 11.50 -6.01 -21.15
N PHE A 127 11.88 -4.82 -21.60
CA PHE A 127 12.81 -4.66 -22.72
C PHE A 127 14.24 -5.04 -22.39
N LEU A 128 14.68 -4.89 -21.15
CA LEU A 128 16.02 -5.33 -20.75
C LEU A 128 16.12 -6.85 -20.61
N VAL A 129 15.08 -7.49 -20.09
CA VAL A 129 15.00 -8.96 -19.96
C VAL A 129 14.76 -9.63 -21.31
N LYS A 130 13.97 -8.99 -22.18
CA LYS A 130 13.65 -9.47 -23.53
C LYS A 130 13.83 -8.36 -24.58
N PRO A 131 15.09 -8.03 -24.94
CA PRO A 131 15.40 -6.97 -25.92
C PRO A 131 14.78 -7.22 -27.29
N GLU A 132 14.61 -8.48 -27.66
CA GLU A 132 13.95 -8.93 -28.88
C GLU A 132 12.50 -8.41 -29.04
N LEU A 133 11.83 -8.00 -27.96
CA LEU A 133 10.52 -7.34 -28.03
C LEU A 133 10.59 -5.93 -28.63
N LEU A 134 11.77 -5.28 -28.65
CA LEU A 134 11.99 -4.00 -29.34
C LEU A 134 12.02 -4.13 -30.86
N ASN A 135 12.27 -5.32 -31.40
CA ASN A 135 12.30 -5.53 -32.86
C ASN A 135 10.95 -5.25 -33.54
N SER A 136 9.86 -5.32 -32.75
CA SER A 136 8.50 -4.97 -33.18
C SER A 136 8.14 -3.51 -32.92
N SER A 137 9.06 -2.69 -32.37
CA SER A 137 8.82 -1.28 -32.15
C SER A 137 8.81 -0.53 -33.48
N GLU A 138 7.83 0.35 -33.64
CA GLU A 138 7.75 1.26 -34.80
C GLU A 138 8.73 2.45 -34.67
N LYS A 139 9.46 2.55 -33.56
CA LYS A 139 10.44 3.62 -33.31
C LYS A 139 11.71 3.39 -34.12
N ASN A 140 11.75 3.99 -35.30
CA ASN A 140 12.94 4.00 -36.15
C ASN A 140 13.97 5.02 -35.66
N LEU A 141 15.25 4.66 -35.72
CA LEU A 141 16.37 5.59 -35.58
C LEU A 141 16.90 5.96 -36.96
N THR A 142 17.07 7.25 -37.22
CA THR A 142 17.76 7.73 -38.41
C THR A 142 19.26 7.52 -38.28
N PHE A 143 19.97 7.42 -39.41
CA PHE A 143 21.44 7.33 -39.39
C PHE A 143 22.08 8.53 -38.69
N SER A 144 21.52 9.73 -38.85
CA SER A 144 22.00 10.93 -38.17
C SER A 144 21.82 10.87 -36.64
N GLU A 145 20.75 10.26 -36.13
CA GLU A 145 20.60 10.01 -34.69
C GLU A 145 21.60 8.97 -34.20
N LEU A 146 21.88 7.92 -34.99
CA LEU A 146 22.85 6.88 -34.64
C LEU A 146 24.27 7.44 -34.44
N LEU A 147 24.65 8.48 -35.20
CA LEU A 147 25.95 9.14 -35.05
C LEU A 147 26.10 9.91 -33.72
N ASN A 148 24.99 10.17 -33.01
CA ASN A 148 25.01 10.90 -31.74
C ASN A 148 25.09 9.97 -30.51
N PHE A 149 25.07 8.65 -30.69
CA PHE A 149 25.18 7.70 -29.59
C PHE A 149 26.60 7.15 -29.50
N ASP A 150 27.12 7.07 -28.27
CA ASP A 150 28.46 6.54 -28.00
C ASP A 150 28.52 5.02 -28.19
N SER A 151 27.38 4.33 -28.05
CA SER A 151 27.28 2.89 -28.22
C SER A 151 25.90 2.42 -28.72
N ILE A 152 25.82 1.15 -29.15
CA ILE A 152 24.55 0.48 -29.46
C ILE A 152 23.66 0.37 -28.20
N GLU A 153 24.26 0.29 -27.02
CA GLU A 153 23.50 0.24 -25.76
C GLU A 153 22.82 1.59 -25.49
N ASP A 154 23.52 2.70 -25.71
CA ASP A 154 22.94 4.05 -25.55
C ASP A 154 21.79 4.28 -26.54
N ALA A 155 21.98 3.83 -27.79
CA ALA A 155 20.91 3.85 -28.79
C ALA A 155 19.69 3.00 -28.37
N ARG A 156 19.93 1.86 -27.71
CA ARG A 156 18.86 0.99 -27.21
C ARG A 156 18.11 1.63 -26.05
N GLU A 157 18.82 2.18 -25.06
CA GLU A 157 18.22 2.88 -23.92
C GLU A 157 17.35 4.04 -24.38
N PHE A 158 17.82 4.82 -25.36
CA PHE A 158 17.03 5.90 -25.95
C PHE A 158 15.73 5.42 -26.61
N VAL A 159 15.77 4.28 -27.32
CA VAL A 159 14.55 3.68 -27.90
C VAL A 159 13.60 3.17 -26.81
N ILE A 160 14.14 2.55 -25.75
CA ILE A 160 13.35 2.10 -24.61
C ILE A 160 12.66 3.30 -23.94
N GLU A 161 13.38 4.39 -23.69
CA GLU A 161 12.84 5.61 -23.10
C GLU A 161 11.70 6.19 -23.94
N LYS A 162 11.90 6.33 -25.26
CA LYS A 162 10.86 6.78 -26.19
C LYS A 162 9.62 5.89 -26.18
N GLU A 163 9.81 4.57 -26.12
CA GLU A 163 8.70 3.63 -26.07
C GLU A 163 7.93 3.77 -24.74
N VAL A 164 8.63 3.76 -23.60
CA VAL A 164 8.07 3.94 -22.26
C VAL A 164 7.25 5.23 -22.19
N GLU A 165 7.84 6.36 -22.58
CA GLU A 165 7.15 7.66 -22.54
C GLU A 165 5.89 7.65 -23.41
N SER A 166 5.96 7.05 -24.61
CA SER A 166 4.81 6.97 -25.50
C SER A 166 3.67 6.14 -24.91
N VAL A 167 3.97 5.05 -24.21
CA VAL A 167 2.96 4.22 -23.54
C VAL A 167 2.37 4.94 -22.33
N LEU A 168 3.19 5.61 -21.51
CA LEU A 168 2.72 6.30 -20.30
C LEU A 168 1.81 7.50 -20.59
N ARG A 169 1.92 8.11 -21.78
CA ARG A 169 1.02 9.19 -22.23
C ARG A 169 -0.39 8.71 -22.61
N GLU A 170 -0.56 7.41 -22.85
CA GLU A 170 -1.86 6.84 -23.18
C GLU A 170 -2.72 6.60 -21.92
N SER A 171 -4.03 6.47 -22.11
CA SER A 171 -4.95 6.07 -21.03
C SER A 171 -4.55 4.71 -20.44
N HIS A 172 -4.80 4.47 -19.15
CA HIS A 172 -4.51 3.20 -18.48
C HIS A 172 -5.11 1.98 -19.17
N LEU A 173 -6.32 2.09 -19.74
CA LEU A 173 -6.92 1.00 -20.54
C LEU A 173 -6.05 0.64 -21.76
N LYS A 174 -5.55 1.65 -22.47
CA LYS A 174 -4.67 1.46 -23.63
C LYS A 174 -3.31 0.92 -23.22
N GLN A 175 -2.76 1.34 -22.08
CA GLN A 175 -1.53 0.78 -21.53
C GLN A 175 -1.66 -0.74 -21.29
N PHE A 176 -2.77 -1.19 -20.68
CA PHE A 176 -3.05 -2.62 -20.53
C PHE A 176 -3.21 -3.33 -21.89
N LYS A 177 -3.94 -2.75 -22.84
CA LYS A 177 -4.08 -3.32 -24.20
C LYS A 177 -2.73 -3.43 -24.92
N TRP A 178 -1.85 -2.44 -24.74
CA TRP A 178 -0.50 -2.46 -25.29
C TRP A 178 0.30 -3.62 -24.70
N LEU A 179 0.30 -3.80 -23.38
CA LEU A 179 0.96 -4.94 -22.71
C LEU A 179 0.39 -6.28 -23.18
N GLU A 180 -0.94 -6.41 -23.28
CA GLU A 180 -1.61 -7.61 -23.77
C GLU A 180 -1.18 -7.98 -25.19
N GLY A 181 -1.09 -6.98 -26.08
CA GLY A 181 -0.62 -7.15 -27.45
C GLY A 181 0.86 -7.54 -27.50
N LYS A 182 1.72 -6.80 -26.79
CA LYS A 182 3.19 -6.99 -26.77
C LYS A 182 3.57 -8.38 -26.25
N LEU A 183 2.83 -8.91 -25.28
CA LEU A 183 3.11 -10.19 -24.63
C LEU A 183 2.22 -11.34 -25.11
N SER A 184 1.27 -11.04 -26.01
CA SER A 184 0.29 -11.98 -26.54
C SER A 184 -0.42 -12.75 -25.41
N MET A 185 -0.91 -12.02 -24.41
CA MET A 185 -1.60 -12.59 -23.26
C MET A 185 -2.70 -11.66 -22.76
N LYS A 186 -3.65 -12.23 -22.02
CA LYS A 186 -4.73 -11.45 -21.42
C LYS A 186 -4.36 -11.06 -20.00
N LEU A 187 -4.49 -9.78 -19.68
CA LEU A 187 -4.16 -9.21 -18.36
C LEU A 187 -5.40 -8.73 -17.61
N ARG A 188 -6.50 -8.50 -18.32
CA ARG A 188 -7.75 -7.95 -17.78
C ARG A 188 -8.82 -8.99 -17.44
N GLU A 189 -8.73 -10.19 -18.01
CA GLU A 189 -9.71 -11.26 -17.77
C GLU A 189 -9.53 -11.90 -16.40
N GLY A 190 -10.64 -12.16 -15.70
CA GLY A 190 -10.60 -12.77 -14.35
C GLY A 190 -10.04 -11.85 -13.27
N LEU A 191 -10.03 -10.53 -13.50
CA LEU A 191 -9.51 -9.53 -12.57
C LEU A 191 -10.64 -8.58 -12.11
N PRO A 192 -11.40 -8.94 -11.05
CA PRO A 192 -12.53 -8.12 -10.59
C PRO A 192 -12.15 -6.68 -10.21
N SER A 193 -10.95 -6.49 -9.66
CA SER A 193 -10.37 -5.19 -9.29
C SER A 193 -10.09 -4.28 -10.47
N PHE A 194 -10.12 -4.78 -11.72
CA PHE A 194 -9.82 -3.99 -12.91
C PHE A 194 -10.83 -2.86 -13.13
N LYS A 195 -12.13 -3.09 -12.86
CA LYS A 195 -13.15 -2.04 -12.99
C LYS A 195 -12.91 -0.89 -12.01
N ASP A 196 -12.62 -1.23 -10.75
CA ASP A 196 -12.30 -0.23 -9.74
C ASP A 196 -11.02 0.52 -10.09
N PHE A 197 -10.00 -0.16 -10.62
CA PHE A 197 -8.77 0.47 -11.09
C PHE A 197 -9.03 1.49 -12.21
N MET A 198 -9.89 1.13 -13.18
CA MET A 198 -10.29 2.07 -14.22
C MET A 198 -11.05 3.28 -13.66
N GLU A 199 -11.87 3.08 -12.63
CA GLU A 199 -12.62 4.18 -12.02
C GLU A 199 -11.69 5.14 -11.27
N ILE A 200 -10.72 4.59 -10.54
CA ILE A 200 -9.74 5.37 -9.79
C ILE A 200 -8.87 6.21 -10.73
N THR A 201 -8.43 5.64 -11.86
CA THR A 201 -7.61 6.37 -12.84
C THR A 201 -8.39 7.50 -13.51
N GLU A 202 -9.67 7.29 -13.83
CA GLU A 202 -10.55 8.34 -14.35
C GLU A 202 -10.90 9.40 -13.29
N ARG A 203 -11.13 9.00 -12.03
CA ARG A 203 -11.38 9.95 -10.95
C ARG A 203 -10.14 10.80 -10.66
N ARG A 204 -8.93 10.24 -10.78
CA ARG A 204 -7.68 11.02 -10.73
C ARG A 204 -7.68 12.13 -11.77
N ASN A 205 -8.11 11.83 -13.00
CA ASN A 205 -8.18 12.85 -14.06
C ASN A 205 -9.14 13.98 -13.67
N LEU A 206 -10.28 13.67 -13.05
CA LEU A 206 -11.19 14.70 -12.52
C LEU A 206 -10.53 15.54 -11.42
N PHE A 207 -9.82 14.91 -10.48
CA PHE A 207 -9.12 15.63 -9.41
C PHE A 207 -8.07 16.60 -9.95
N VAL A 208 -7.28 16.18 -10.94
CA VAL A 208 -6.21 17.00 -11.51
C VAL A 208 -6.75 18.09 -12.45
N HIS A 209 -7.73 17.76 -13.30
CA HIS A 209 -8.12 18.65 -14.41
C HIS A 209 -9.44 19.37 -14.20
N CYS A 210 -10.29 18.90 -13.28
CA CYS A 210 -11.65 19.41 -13.09
C CYS A 210 -12.00 19.66 -11.62
N ASN A 211 -11.01 19.70 -10.71
CA ASN A 211 -11.24 19.90 -9.26
C ASN A 211 -12.27 18.92 -8.68
N GLY A 212 -12.29 17.68 -9.18
CA GLY A 212 -13.24 16.63 -8.79
C GLY A 212 -14.66 16.78 -9.36
N VAL A 213 -14.91 17.76 -10.23
CA VAL A 213 -16.22 17.97 -10.87
C VAL A 213 -16.42 16.98 -12.01
N VAL A 214 -17.54 16.25 -11.96
CA VAL A 214 -17.87 15.20 -12.92
C VAL A 214 -18.16 15.78 -14.30
N SER A 215 -17.44 15.27 -15.30
CA SER A 215 -17.60 15.62 -16.71
C SER A 215 -18.37 14.53 -17.48
N ARG A 216 -18.90 14.89 -18.66
CA ARG A 216 -19.49 13.91 -19.59
C ARG A 216 -18.48 12.83 -20.00
N GLN A 217 -17.21 13.20 -20.14
CA GLN A 217 -16.13 12.28 -20.50
C GLN A 217 -15.90 11.22 -19.42
N TYR A 218 -15.92 11.60 -18.14
CA TYR A 218 -15.79 10.65 -17.03
C TYR A 218 -16.93 9.62 -17.04
N ILE A 219 -18.18 10.08 -17.15
CA ILE A 219 -19.35 9.18 -17.20
C ILE A 219 -19.23 8.22 -18.40
N GLN A 220 -18.86 8.74 -19.57
CA GLN A 220 -18.70 7.94 -20.78
C GLN A 220 -17.60 6.88 -20.60
N SER A 221 -16.41 7.26 -20.13
CA SER A 221 -15.30 6.32 -19.88
C SER A 221 -15.69 5.26 -18.85
N CYS A 222 -16.39 5.65 -17.78
CA CYS A 222 -16.84 4.71 -16.76
C CYS A 222 -17.85 3.68 -17.31
N LYS A 223 -18.79 4.13 -18.15
CA LYS A 223 -19.76 3.24 -18.82
C LYS A 223 -19.08 2.28 -19.79
N GLU A 224 -18.13 2.76 -20.59
CA GLU A 224 -17.37 1.93 -21.54
C GLU A 224 -16.54 0.84 -20.83
N ASN A 225 -16.07 1.11 -19.61
CA ASN A 225 -15.33 0.14 -18.81
C ASN A 225 -16.22 -0.72 -17.89
N GLY A 226 -17.55 -0.56 -17.97
CA GLY A 226 -18.51 -1.36 -17.20
C GLY A 226 -18.45 -1.13 -15.69
N ILE A 227 -18.10 0.08 -15.27
CA ILE A 227 -18.03 0.52 -13.88
C ILE A 227 -19.45 0.63 -13.33
N GLU A 228 -19.67 0.13 -12.11
CA GLU A 228 -20.98 0.06 -11.48
C GLU A 228 -21.34 1.40 -10.80
N ASN A 229 -22.65 1.65 -10.62
CA ASN A 229 -23.19 2.84 -9.94
C ASN A 229 -22.89 4.21 -10.57
N VAL A 230 -22.40 4.24 -11.81
CA VAL A 230 -22.16 5.50 -12.56
C VAL A 230 -23.47 6.26 -12.81
N ASP A 231 -24.60 5.56 -12.91
CA ASP A 231 -25.91 6.18 -13.15
C ASP A 231 -26.43 6.98 -11.95
N ASN A 232 -25.82 6.83 -10.77
CA ASN A 232 -26.13 7.64 -9.58
C ASN A 232 -25.32 8.95 -9.52
N ILE A 233 -24.46 9.21 -10.51
CA ILE A 233 -23.58 10.37 -10.57
C ILE A 233 -23.97 11.24 -11.76
N ASN A 234 -24.23 12.52 -11.52
CA ASN A 234 -24.61 13.49 -12.52
C ASN A 234 -23.43 14.37 -12.95
N VAL A 235 -23.49 14.89 -14.17
CA VAL A 235 -22.55 15.91 -14.65
C VAL A 235 -22.67 17.15 -13.77
N GLY A 236 -21.54 17.66 -13.29
CA GLY A 236 -21.49 18.79 -12.36
C GLY A 236 -21.39 18.40 -10.89
N ASP A 237 -21.63 17.13 -10.53
CA ASP A 237 -21.41 16.65 -9.17
C ASP A 237 -19.94 16.77 -8.80
N LYS A 238 -19.66 17.08 -7.52
CA LYS A 238 -18.30 17.16 -7.00
C LYS A 238 -17.96 15.91 -6.21
N LEU A 239 -17.05 15.10 -6.73
CA LEU A 239 -16.57 13.90 -6.04
C LEU A 239 -15.48 14.27 -5.03
N ALA A 240 -15.53 13.61 -3.86
CA ALA A 240 -14.54 13.74 -2.81
C ALA A 240 -13.68 12.47 -2.69
N ALA A 241 -12.61 12.58 -1.91
CA ALA A 241 -11.72 11.50 -1.54
C ALA A 241 -11.89 11.19 -0.05
N ASP A 242 -13.04 10.63 0.32
CA ASP A 242 -13.30 10.25 1.71
C ASP A 242 -12.33 9.12 2.17
N PRO A 243 -12.17 8.91 3.49
CA PRO A 243 -11.23 7.91 4.01
C PRO A 243 -11.47 6.49 3.47
N SER A 244 -12.73 6.11 3.25
CA SER A 244 -13.07 4.77 2.73
C SER A 244 -12.65 4.62 1.27
N TYR A 245 -12.83 5.67 0.48
CA TYR A 245 -12.38 5.73 -0.91
C TYR A 245 -10.84 5.74 -1.00
N PHE A 246 -10.15 6.45 -0.11
CA PHE A 246 -8.69 6.43 -0.01
C PHE A 246 -8.15 5.01 0.26
N VAL A 247 -8.70 4.31 1.25
CA VAL A 247 -8.33 2.92 1.57
C VAL A 247 -8.63 1.98 0.39
N LYS A 248 -9.76 2.19 -0.31
CA LYS A 248 -10.10 1.45 -1.53
C LYS A 248 -9.03 1.67 -2.62
N CYS A 249 -8.62 2.92 -2.87
CA CYS A 249 -7.59 3.24 -3.84
C CYS A 249 -6.28 2.50 -3.55
N TYR A 250 -5.80 2.57 -2.30
CA TYR A 250 -4.61 1.85 -1.86
C TYR A 250 -4.74 0.33 -2.13
N GLN A 251 -5.83 -0.30 -1.69
CA GLN A 251 -6.03 -1.75 -1.86
C GLN A 251 -6.04 -2.17 -3.33
N ILE A 252 -6.73 -1.42 -4.19
CA ILE A 252 -6.85 -1.75 -5.61
C ILE A 252 -5.52 -1.55 -6.32
N LEU A 253 -4.83 -0.42 -6.08
CA LEU A 253 -3.55 -0.14 -6.72
C LEU A 253 -2.46 -1.14 -6.30
N TYR A 254 -2.41 -1.49 -5.02
CA TYR A 254 -1.54 -2.53 -4.50
C TYR A 254 -1.82 -3.87 -5.19
N GLU A 255 -3.10 -4.29 -5.22
CA GLU A 255 -3.48 -5.56 -5.83
C GLU A 255 -3.12 -5.63 -7.32
N ILE A 256 -3.46 -4.59 -8.08
CA ILE A 256 -3.20 -4.52 -9.52
C ILE A 256 -1.70 -4.51 -9.79
N GLY A 257 -0.92 -3.67 -9.08
CA GLY A 257 0.51 -3.57 -9.28
C GLY A 257 1.22 -4.90 -9.01
N VAL A 258 0.96 -5.53 -7.86
CA VAL A 258 1.57 -6.82 -7.50
C VAL A 258 1.20 -7.92 -8.48
N LYS A 259 -0.09 -8.04 -8.85
CA LYS A 259 -0.52 -9.05 -9.83
C LYS A 259 0.12 -8.82 -11.19
N LEU A 260 0.12 -7.57 -11.68
CA LEU A 260 0.73 -7.22 -12.95
C LEU A 260 2.22 -7.59 -12.97
N GLY A 261 3.00 -7.10 -12.00
CA GLY A 261 4.42 -7.39 -11.90
C GLY A 261 4.71 -8.89 -11.85
N HIS A 262 3.97 -9.66 -11.06
CA HIS A 262 4.17 -11.11 -10.96
C HIS A 262 3.73 -11.89 -12.21
N VAL A 263 2.70 -11.43 -12.92
CA VAL A 263 2.30 -12.02 -14.21
C VAL A 263 3.41 -11.78 -15.25
N LEU A 264 3.95 -10.56 -15.31
CA LEU A 264 5.04 -10.20 -16.22
C LEU A 264 6.32 -10.99 -15.90
N TRP A 265 6.73 -11.01 -14.64
CA TRP A 265 7.91 -11.72 -14.17
C TRP A 265 7.87 -13.20 -14.53
N ARG A 266 6.80 -13.90 -14.14
CA ARG A 266 6.66 -15.34 -14.40
C ARG A 266 6.55 -15.68 -15.89
N LYS A 267 6.02 -14.75 -16.70
CA LYS A 267 5.93 -14.91 -18.15
C LYS A 267 7.28 -14.77 -18.84
N LEU A 268 8.08 -13.76 -18.44
CA LEU A 268 9.30 -13.37 -19.14
C LEU A 268 10.55 -14.07 -18.61
N GLN A 269 10.56 -14.46 -17.33
CA GLN A 269 11.64 -15.20 -16.69
C GLN A 269 11.10 -16.45 -15.97
N PRO A 270 10.57 -17.45 -16.70
CA PRO A 270 10.00 -18.65 -16.10
C PRO A 270 11.02 -19.48 -15.30
N ASN A 271 12.32 -19.32 -15.58
CA ASN A 271 13.40 -19.98 -14.83
C ASN A 271 13.63 -19.37 -13.44
N ASP A 272 13.05 -18.20 -13.15
CA ASP A 272 13.20 -17.47 -11.89
C ASP A 272 11.98 -17.63 -10.97
N ILE A 273 11.20 -18.71 -11.19
CA ILE A 273 9.94 -18.98 -10.50
C ILE A 273 10.11 -19.11 -8.98
N GLU A 274 11.25 -19.64 -8.51
CA GLU A 274 11.55 -19.76 -7.08
C GLU A 274 11.58 -18.40 -6.39
N ASN A 275 12.29 -17.42 -6.98
CA ASN A 275 12.37 -16.08 -6.42
C ASN A 275 11.02 -15.36 -6.53
N ALA A 276 10.30 -15.53 -7.65
CA ALA A 276 8.97 -14.97 -7.80
C ALA A 276 7.97 -15.52 -6.77
N ASP A 277 8.07 -16.79 -6.39
CA ASP A 277 7.23 -17.44 -5.38
C ASP A 277 7.60 -16.98 -3.97
N LYS A 278 8.90 -16.98 -3.60
CA LYS A 278 9.39 -16.45 -2.32
C LYS A 278 8.96 -15.00 -2.10
N HIS A 279 9.08 -14.18 -3.13
CA HIS A 279 8.67 -12.77 -3.10
C HIS A 279 7.16 -12.60 -2.88
N LEU A 280 6.31 -13.35 -3.61
CA LEU A 280 4.86 -13.27 -3.40
C LEU A 280 4.43 -13.83 -2.03
N ILE A 281 5.13 -14.86 -1.53
CA ILE A 281 4.94 -15.36 -0.16
C ILE A 281 5.21 -14.24 0.84
N ASP A 282 6.37 -13.59 0.75
CA ASP A 282 6.74 -12.52 1.67
C ASP A 282 5.72 -11.36 1.64
N ILE A 283 5.39 -10.84 0.45
CA ILE A 283 4.35 -9.80 0.29
C ILE A 283 3.05 -10.21 0.99
N SER A 284 2.55 -11.41 0.70
CA SER A 284 1.29 -11.89 1.27
C SER A 284 1.36 -12.03 2.80
N TYR A 285 2.52 -12.43 3.32
CA TYR A 285 2.78 -12.61 4.75
C TYR A 285 2.92 -11.27 5.48
N GLN A 286 3.64 -10.30 4.90
CA GLN A 286 3.74 -8.94 5.46
C GLN A 286 2.36 -8.28 5.56
N LEU A 287 1.48 -8.48 4.59
CA LEU A 287 0.09 -8.01 4.67
C LEU A 287 -0.69 -8.66 5.82
N LEU A 288 -0.42 -9.93 6.17
CA LEU A 288 -1.01 -10.57 7.35
C LEU A 288 -0.50 -9.93 8.64
N LEU A 289 0.80 -9.64 8.73
CA LEU A 289 1.40 -8.96 9.88
C LEU A 289 0.79 -7.56 10.08
N LYS A 290 0.60 -6.80 8.99
CA LYS A 290 -0.01 -5.46 9.01
C LYS A 290 -1.54 -5.47 9.20
N GLY A 291 -2.19 -6.63 9.28
CA GLY A 291 -3.65 -6.73 9.45
C GLY A 291 -4.46 -6.49 8.17
N HIS A 292 -3.83 -6.41 7.00
CA HIS A 292 -4.49 -6.22 5.71
C HIS A 292 -5.03 -7.54 5.13
N TYR A 293 -5.87 -8.24 5.91
CA TYR A 293 -6.29 -9.61 5.60
C TYR A 293 -7.06 -9.75 4.29
N LYS A 294 -7.90 -8.78 3.92
CA LYS A 294 -8.64 -8.79 2.65
C LYS A 294 -7.68 -8.74 1.45
N LEU A 295 -6.68 -7.85 1.51
CA LEU A 295 -5.70 -7.69 0.44
C LEU A 295 -4.78 -8.93 0.35
N SER A 296 -4.34 -9.45 1.50
CA SER A 296 -3.59 -10.72 1.57
C SER A 296 -4.38 -11.87 0.94
N LEU A 297 -5.67 -12.03 1.27
CA LEU A 297 -6.56 -13.03 0.65
C LEU A 297 -6.65 -12.86 -0.87
N ASN A 298 -6.75 -11.63 -1.39
CA ASN A 298 -6.82 -11.40 -2.82
C ASN A 298 -5.54 -11.85 -3.55
N LEU A 299 -4.37 -11.62 -2.94
CA LEU A 299 -3.09 -12.08 -3.49
C LEU A 299 -2.89 -13.59 -3.32
N LEU A 300 -3.33 -14.18 -2.21
CA LEU A 300 -3.26 -15.62 -1.95
C LEU A 300 -4.23 -16.41 -2.85
N ASN A 301 -5.41 -15.86 -3.14
CA ASN A 301 -6.31 -16.41 -4.16
C ASN A 301 -5.67 -16.34 -5.55
N PHE A 302 -5.00 -15.25 -5.88
CA PHE A 302 -4.23 -15.17 -7.12
C PHE A 302 -3.11 -16.24 -7.17
N ALA A 303 -2.36 -16.40 -6.07
CA ALA A 303 -1.32 -17.41 -5.98
C ALA A 303 -1.86 -18.83 -6.13
N THR A 304 -3.01 -19.15 -5.52
CA THR A 304 -3.52 -20.53 -5.43
C THR A 304 -4.51 -20.92 -6.51
N ASP A 305 -5.30 -19.97 -7.02
CA ASP A 305 -6.44 -20.24 -7.91
C ASP A 305 -6.17 -19.77 -9.35
N VAL A 306 -5.23 -18.82 -9.56
CA VAL A 306 -4.94 -18.22 -10.89
C VAL A 306 -3.59 -18.67 -11.43
N LEU A 307 -2.53 -18.61 -10.60
CA LEU A 307 -1.21 -19.09 -11.00
C LEU A 307 -1.23 -20.62 -11.11
N LYS A 308 -0.72 -21.14 -12.23
CA LYS A 308 -0.79 -22.58 -12.57
C LYS A 308 0.48 -23.36 -12.23
N LYS A 309 1.56 -22.65 -11.92
CA LYS A 309 2.88 -23.24 -11.67
C LYS A 309 3.49 -22.58 -10.45
N HIS A 310 4.11 -23.41 -9.63
CA HIS A 310 4.93 -23.04 -8.48
C HIS A 310 6.26 -23.76 -8.59
N HIS A 311 7.26 -23.25 -7.87
CA HIS A 311 8.58 -23.86 -7.80
C HIS A 311 8.50 -25.31 -7.28
N ASP A 312 7.78 -25.52 -6.19
CA ASP A 312 7.69 -26.82 -5.52
C ASP A 312 6.40 -27.00 -4.69
N GLN A 313 6.28 -28.17 -4.07
CA GLN A 313 5.18 -28.49 -3.16
C GLN A 313 5.23 -27.65 -1.88
N GLU A 314 6.43 -27.27 -1.42
CA GLU A 314 6.61 -26.48 -0.21
C GLU A 314 5.96 -25.10 -0.35
N THR A 315 6.21 -24.43 -1.47
CA THR A 315 5.59 -23.17 -1.86
C THR A 315 4.06 -23.27 -1.84
N THR A 316 3.52 -24.35 -2.39
CA THR A 316 2.06 -24.59 -2.42
C THR A 316 1.49 -24.71 -1.00
N CYS A 317 2.16 -25.46 -0.12
CA CYS A 317 1.78 -25.58 1.29
C CYS A 317 1.76 -24.22 2.00
N ILE A 318 2.77 -23.38 1.78
CA ILE A 318 2.86 -22.04 2.39
C ILE A 318 1.70 -21.16 1.94
N TYR A 319 1.38 -21.11 0.64
CA TYR A 319 0.23 -20.33 0.16
C TYR A 319 -1.10 -20.81 0.76
N GLN A 320 -1.32 -22.12 0.87
CA GLN A 320 -2.55 -22.65 1.46
C GLN A 320 -2.67 -22.32 2.96
N ILE A 321 -1.56 -22.42 3.71
CA ILE A 321 -1.54 -22.05 5.13
C ILE A 321 -1.77 -20.56 5.30
N ASN A 322 -1.08 -19.71 4.54
CA ASN A 322 -1.28 -18.26 4.60
C ASN A 322 -2.72 -17.89 4.20
N LYS A 323 -3.30 -18.54 3.19
CA LYS A 323 -4.70 -18.33 2.76
C LYS A 323 -5.67 -18.69 3.88
N SER A 324 -5.48 -19.85 4.50
CA SER A 324 -6.28 -20.26 5.65
C SER A 324 -6.12 -19.31 6.84
N LEU A 325 -4.88 -18.91 7.14
CA LEU A 325 -4.58 -17.96 8.21
C LEU A 325 -5.25 -16.61 7.97
N ALA A 326 -5.26 -16.12 6.74
CA ALA A 326 -5.94 -14.88 6.37
C ALA A 326 -7.45 -14.95 6.62
N PHE A 327 -8.10 -16.08 6.28
CA PHE A 327 -9.51 -16.31 6.63
C PHE A 327 -9.73 -16.36 8.15
N TYR A 328 -8.88 -17.10 8.85
CA TYR A 328 -8.95 -17.25 10.31
C TYR A 328 -8.86 -15.89 11.02
N LEU A 329 -7.85 -15.09 10.69
CA LEU A 329 -7.64 -13.75 11.25
C LEU A 329 -8.73 -12.74 10.85
N SER A 330 -9.41 -12.97 9.71
CA SER A 330 -10.60 -12.19 9.31
C SER A 330 -11.89 -12.61 10.02
N GLY A 331 -11.82 -13.50 11.01
CA GLY A 331 -12.99 -14.05 11.72
C GLY A 331 -13.79 -15.09 10.95
N LYS A 332 -13.31 -15.53 9.76
CA LYS A 332 -13.99 -16.49 8.89
C LYS A 332 -13.45 -17.92 9.10
N LYS A 333 -13.58 -18.43 10.33
CA LYS A 333 -12.99 -19.73 10.75
C LYS A 333 -13.44 -20.92 9.89
N ALA A 334 -14.72 -20.97 9.49
CA ALA A 334 -15.24 -22.04 8.64
C ALA A 334 -14.52 -22.10 7.27
N GLU A 335 -14.19 -20.93 6.72
CA GLU A 335 -13.52 -20.83 5.43
C GLU A 335 -12.04 -21.19 5.54
N ALA A 336 -11.40 -20.85 6.67
CA ALA A 336 -10.06 -21.30 7.00
C ALA A 336 -9.98 -22.84 7.01
N ILE A 337 -10.89 -23.50 7.74
CA ILE A 337 -10.96 -24.97 7.81
C ILE A 337 -11.18 -25.57 6.42
N LYS A 338 -12.09 -25.02 5.61
CA LYS A 338 -12.30 -25.47 4.22
C LYS A 338 -11.05 -25.39 3.35
N VAL A 339 -10.16 -24.43 3.56
CA VAL A 339 -8.89 -24.34 2.83
C VAL A 339 -7.95 -25.46 3.28
N ILE A 340 -7.82 -25.67 4.59
CA ILE A 340 -6.96 -26.73 5.15
C ILE A 340 -7.41 -28.12 4.73
N ASP A 341 -8.71 -28.40 4.76
CA ASP A 341 -9.27 -29.73 4.49
C ASP A 341 -9.20 -30.15 3.00
N LYS A 342 -8.81 -29.24 2.10
CA LYS A 342 -8.56 -29.57 0.67
C LYS A 342 -7.24 -30.30 0.45
N HIS A 343 -6.33 -30.28 1.42
CA HIS A 343 -5.00 -30.86 1.28
C HIS A 343 -4.75 -31.91 2.36
N ASP A 344 -4.02 -32.96 2.00
CA ASP A 344 -3.55 -33.96 2.97
C ASP A 344 -2.21 -33.52 3.56
N TRP A 345 -2.20 -33.23 4.87
CA TRP A 345 -1.04 -32.75 5.61
C TRP A 345 -0.27 -33.88 6.32
N SER A 346 -0.71 -35.14 6.19
CA SER A 346 -0.13 -36.27 6.93
C SER A 346 1.36 -36.49 6.59
N ALA A 347 1.73 -36.29 5.32
CA ALA A 347 3.09 -36.45 4.80
C ALA A 347 3.92 -35.15 4.81
N THR A 348 3.37 -34.02 5.28
CA THR A 348 4.11 -32.75 5.31
C THR A 348 5.00 -32.65 6.55
N SER A 349 5.96 -31.71 6.53
CA SER A 349 6.80 -31.43 7.70
C SER A 349 5.98 -30.92 8.89
N ASP A 350 6.53 -31.09 10.10
CA ASP A 350 5.80 -30.79 11.34
C ASP A 350 5.41 -29.31 11.48
N LYS A 351 6.13 -28.38 10.84
CA LYS A 351 5.76 -26.96 10.79
C LYS A 351 4.38 -26.74 10.13
N TYR A 352 4.08 -27.49 9.07
CA TYR A 352 2.80 -27.40 8.37
C TYR A 352 1.69 -28.10 9.13
N LYS A 353 1.98 -29.28 9.71
CA LYS A 353 1.04 -29.98 10.62
C LYS A 353 0.67 -29.09 11.80
N LEU A 354 1.65 -28.45 12.44
CA LEU A 354 1.42 -27.52 13.55
C LEU A 354 0.50 -26.37 13.12
N ALA A 355 0.77 -25.74 11.98
CA ALA A 355 -0.10 -24.68 11.46
C ALA A 355 -1.54 -25.16 11.27
N THR A 356 -1.75 -26.35 10.71
CA THR A 356 -3.10 -26.87 10.47
C THR A 356 -3.88 -27.15 11.75
N VAL A 357 -3.25 -27.70 12.80
CA VAL A 357 -3.94 -27.99 14.06
C VAL A 357 -4.22 -26.71 14.84
N VAL A 358 -3.33 -25.71 14.76
CA VAL A 358 -3.57 -24.39 15.37
C VAL A 358 -4.75 -23.69 14.70
N LEU A 359 -4.83 -23.72 13.37
CA LEU A 359 -5.95 -23.14 12.62
C LEU A 359 -7.29 -23.86 12.85
N LYS A 360 -7.24 -25.12 13.26
CA LYS A 360 -8.41 -25.92 13.70
C LYS A 360 -8.73 -25.76 15.19
N GLU A 361 -7.94 -24.98 15.92
CA GLU A 361 -8.05 -24.78 17.36
C GLU A 361 -7.93 -26.09 18.19
N ASP A 362 -7.28 -27.11 17.64
CA ASP A 362 -6.91 -28.33 18.36
C ASP A 362 -5.60 -28.09 19.14
N TYR A 363 -5.73 -27.30 20.22
CA TYR A 363 -4.60 -26.78 20.98
C TYR A 363 -3.84 -27.85 21.77
N GLU A 364 -4.50 -28.95 22.16
CA GLU A 364 -3.84 -30.10 22.77
C GLU A 364 -2.84 -30.73 21.79
N ARG A 365 -3.30 -30.99 20.55
CA ARG A 365 -2.46 -31.57 19.51
C ARG A 365 -1.39 -30.59 19.05
N ALA A 366 -1.70 -29.30 18.98
CA ALA A 366 -0.74 -28.24 18.71
C ALA A 366 0.38 -28.22 19.76
N GLY A 367 0.04 -28.29 21.05
CA GLY A 367 1.01 -28.30 22.15
C GLY A 367 1.95 -29.52 22.10
N ASN A 368 1.44 -30.69 21.73
CA ASN A 368 2.29 -31.87 21.53
C ASN A 368 3.23 -31.72 20.32
N LEU A 369 2.77 -31.13 19.22
CA LEU A 369 3.62 -30.82 18.08
C LEU A 369 4.71 -29.78 18.43
N MET A 370 4.39 -28.78 19.26
CA MET A 370 5.40 -27.83 19.75
C MET A 370 6.55 -28.55 20.47
N LEU A 371 6.23 -29.49 21.37
CA LEU A 371 7.23 -30.28 22.09
C LEU A 371 8.08 -31.13 21.14
N ASN A 372 7.47 -31.75 20.14
CA ASN A 372 8.18 -32.57 19.15
C ASN A 372 9.12 -31.74 18.27
N ILE A 373 8.71 -30.52 17.89
CA ILE A 373 9.54 -29.59 17.12
C ILE A 373 10.73 -29.12 17.96
N GLY A 374 10.52 -28.85 19.25
CA GLY A 374 11.57 -28.50 20.20
C GLY A 374 12.25 -27.14 19.92
N PRO A 375 13.36 -26.84 20.61
CA PRO A 375 14.01 -25.53 20.55
C PRO A 375 14.99 -25.36 19.38
N SER A 376 15.41 -26.46 18.74
CA SER A 376 16.50 -26.48 17.75
C SER A 376 16.01 -26.52 16.29
N ASN A 377 14.76 -26.18 16.03
CA ASN A 377 14.21 -26.19 14.68
C ASN A 377 14.58 -24.90 13.92
N ASP A 378 15.12 -25.03 12.71
CA ASP A 378 15.57 -23.89 11.90
C ASP A 378 14.43 -23.00 11.37
N HIS A 379 13.20 -23.51 11.30
CA HIS A 379 12.06 -22.79 10.73
C HIS A 379 11.12 -22.22 11.80
N ILE A 380 10.82 -23.02 12.82
CA ILE A 380 9.95 -22.62 13.94
C ILE A 380 10.85 -22.32 15.14
N THR A 381 11.37 -21.10 15.13
CA THR A 381 12.23 -20.59 16.20
C THR A 381 11.39 -20.09 17.37
N LYS A 382 12.07 -19.79 18.47
CA LYS A 382 11.49 -19.06 19.61
C LYS A 382 10.81 -17.75 19.19
N SER A 383 11.39 -17.02 18.23
CA SER A 383 10.79 -15.79 17.67
C SER A 383 9.51 -16.11 16.90
N SER A 384 9.50 -17.19 16.11
CA SER A 384 8.33 -17.61 15.35
C SER A 384 7.12 -17.84 16.27
N TYR A 385 7.29 -18.47 17.43
CA TYR A 385 6.22 -18.64 18.43
C TYR A 385 5.71 -17.33 19.03
N ARG A 386 6.58 -16.30 19.12
CA ARG A 386 6.25 -14.98 19.68
C ARG A 386 5.57 -14.07 18.66
N GLU A 387 5.95 -14.17 17.38
CA GLU A 387 5.64 -13.15 16.38
C GLU A 387 4.67 -13.64 15.30
N TRP A 388 4.70 -14.93 14.96
CA TRP A 388 3.87 -15.44 13.86
C TRP A 388 2.37 -15.27 14.18
N PRO A 389 1.58 -14.56 13.35
CA PRO A 389 0.16 -14.34 13.62
C PRO A 389 -0.67 -15.61 13.77
N LEU A 390 -0.20 -16.73 13.24
CA LEU A 390 -0.76 -18.07 13.43
C LEU A 390 -1.06 -18.36 14.91
N PHE A 391 -0.14 -17.99 15.81
CA PHE A 391 -0.28 -18.30 17.23
C PHE A 391 -1.04 -17.24 18.01
N LYS A 392 -1.65 -16.22 17.37
CA LYS A 392 -2.29 -15.08 18.07
C LYS A 392 -3.29 -15.52 19.13
N GLU A 393 -4.20 -16.43 18.79
CA GLU A 393 -5.20 -16.94 19.74
C GLU A 393 -4.63 -18.04 20.63
N PHE A 394 -3.80 -18.93 20.08
CA PHE A 394 -3.21 -20.04 20.85
C PHE A 394 -2.35 -19.54 22.02
N ARG A 395 -1.61 -18.44 21.84
CA ARG A 395 -0.79 -17.80 22.89
C ARG A 395 -1.55 -17.38 24.14
N LYS A 396 -2.87 -17.20 24.04
CA LYS A 396 -3.72 -16.82 25.17
C LYS A 396 -4.04 -18.00 26.08
N THR A 397 -3.79 -19.23 25.63
CA THR A 397 -4.11 -20.46 26.36
C THR A 397 -3.01 -20.83 27.37
N GLU A 398 -3.39 -21.47 28.47
CA GLU A 398 -2.41 -22.02 29.43
C GLU A 398 -1.58 -23.15 28.80
N ILE A 399 -2.18 -23.95 27.90
CA ILE A 399 -1.47 -25.00 27.15
C ILE A 399 -0.26 -24.40 26.44
N PHE A 400 -0.41 -23.29 25.73
CA PHE A 400 0.70 -22.66 25.03
C PHE A 400 1.80 -22.21 26.00
N LYS A 401 1.43 -21.53 27.10
CA LYS A 401 2.40 -21.03 28.10
C LYS A 401 3.20 -22.16 28.71
N ASP A 402 2.53 -23.23 29.13
CA ASP A 402 3.16 -24.42 29.71
C ASP A 402 4.11 -25.09 28.71
N LYS A 403 3.69 -25.30 27.46
CA LYS A 403 4.55 -25.92 26.44
C LYS A 403 5.72 -25.01 26.07
N PHE A 404 5.51 -23.71 25.97
CA PHE A 404 6.56 -22.74 25.69
C PHE A 404 7.64 -22.74 26.80
N HIS A 405 7.21 -22.73 28.08
CA HIS A 405 8.12 -22.83 29.21
C HIS A 405 8.92 -24.14 29.18
N ASN A 406 8.28 -25.27 28.90
CA ASN A 406 8.97 -26.56 28.81
C ASN A 406 10.02 -26.62 27.69
N ILE A 407 9.79 -25.93 26.58
CA ILE A 407 10.71 -25.94 25.43
C ILE A 407 11.88 -24.98 25.62
N PHE A 408 11.62 -23.78 26.18
CA PHE A 408 12.60 -22.69 26.21
C PHE A 408 13.09 -22.29 27.62
N GLY A 409 12.53 -22.87 28.67
CA GLY A 409 12.91 -22.61 30.07
C GLY A 409 12.53 -21.24 30.61
N GLU A 410 11.59 -20.54 29.95
CA GLU A 410 11.17 -19.20 30.36
C GLU A 410 9.66 -19.00 30.23
N GLU A 411 9.11 -18.09 31.03
CA GLU A 411 7.72 -17.69 30.94
C GLU A 411 7.41 -16.93 29.64
N PHE A 412 6.24 -17.22 29.09
CA PHE A 412 5.78 -16.52 27.90
C PHE A 412 5.20 -15.14 28.26
N ALA A 413 6.03 -14.11 28.15
CA ALA A 413 5.58 -12.72 28.18
C ALA A 413 5.24 -12.24 26.75
N TYR A 414 3.96 -11.90 26.51
CA TYR A 414 3.53 -11.24 25.28
C TYR A 414 2.94 -9.88 25.56
N VAL A 415 3.47 -8.88 24.87
CA VAL A 415 2.89 -7.54 24.78
C VAL A 415 2.33 -7.44 23.37
N GLU A 416 1.00 -7.36 23.24
CA GLU A 416 0.39 -7.08 21.95
C GLU A 416 0.83 -5.67 21.52
N PRO A 417 1.52 -5.52 20.38
CA PRO A 417 1.91 -4.20 19.89
C PRO A 417 0.63 -3.43 19.60
N LYS A 418 0.38 -2.37 20.38
CA LYS A 418 -0.73 -1.46 20.13
C LYS A 418 -0.34 -0.55 18.96
N PRO A 419 -1.25 -0.29 17.99
CA PRO A 419 -0.97 0.68 16.96
C PRO A 419 -0.66 2.03 17.62
N LYS A 420 0.46 2.66 17.22
CA LYS A 420 0.87 3.98 17.70
C LYS A 420 -0.25 4.98 17.42
N LYS A 421 -0.75 5.65 18.45
CA LYS A 421 -1.68 6.78 18.33
C LYS A 421 -0.92 8.04 18.00
N LEU A 422 -1.60 9.07 17.48
CA LEU A 422 -0.98 10.38 17.26
C LEU A 422 -0.38 10.95 18.55
N THR A 423 -0.97 10.68 19.72
CA THR A 423 -0.39 11.05 21.02
C THR A 423 1.00 10.47 21.22
N ASP A 424 1.18 9.19 20.87
CA ASP A 424 2.44 8.47 21.02
C ASP A 424 3.49 9.06 20.05
N VAL A 425 3.06 9.39 18.83
CA VAL A 425 3.91 10.05 17.82
C VAL A 425 4.30 11.47 18.25
N LEU A 426 3.38 12.25 18.82
CA LEU A 426 3.64 13.60 19.30
C LEU A 426 4.58 13.61 20.51
N GLU A 427 4.45 12.63 21.41
CA GLU A 427 5.39 12.43 22.53
C GLU A 427 6.77 12.05 22.01
N GLU A 428 6.86 11.12 21.05
CA GLU A 428 8.12 10.73 20.40
C GLU A 428 8.77 11.93 19.68
N ILE A 429 8.00 12.78 19.00
CA ILE A 429 8.50 14.02 18.38
C ILE A 429 9.01 15.01 19.44
N LYS A 430 8.32 15.16 20.58
CA LYS A 430 8.79 16.02 21.68
C LYS A 430 10.12 15.51 22.24
N GLU A 431 10.22 14.21 22.44
CA GLU A 431 11.44 13.57 22.95
C GLU A 431 12.60 13.70 21.95
N LEU A 432 12.34 13.46 20.66
CA LEU A 432 13.34 13.65 19.60
C LEU A 432 13.80 15.12 19.48
N LYS A 433 12.88 16.08 19.65
CA LYS A 433 13.23 17.51 19.69
C LYS A 433 14.11 17.85 20.88
N LYS A 434 13.77 17.32 22.06
CA LYS A 434 14.57 17.49 23.27
C LYS A 434 15.96 16.89 23.10
N GLN A 435 16.07 15.68 22.56
CA GLN A 435 17.36 15.04 22.23
C GLN A 435 18.16 15.83 21.20
N LEU A 436 17.49 16.43 20.20
CA LEU A 436 18.14 17.29 19.22
C LEU A 436 18.66 18.60 19.85
N GLU A 437 17.91 19.20 20.77
CA GLU A 437 18.32 20.39 21.52
C GLU A 437 19.52 20.07 22.45
N GLU A 438 19.45 18.98 23.20
CA GLU A 438 20.55 18.49 24.05
C GLU A 438 21.80 18.13 23.23
N SER A 439 21.64 17.61 22.01
CA SER A 439 22.77 17.32 21.11
C SER A 439 23.42 18.58 20.54
N LYS A 440 22.68 19.69 20.42
CA LYS A 440 23.21 20.98 19.96
C LYS A 440 23.96 21.72 21.06
N GLU A 441 23.46 21.68 22.29
CA GLU A 441 24.17 22.23 23.46
C GLU A 441 25.52 21.54 23.68
N ASN A 442 25.60 20.22 23.48
CA ASN A 442 26.86 19.47 23.59
C ASN A 442 27.89 19.76 22.47
N ILE A 443 27.50 20.43 21.37
CA ILE A 443 28.41 20.82 20.28
C ILE A 443 28.97 22.24 20.51
N GLU A 444 28.26 23.10 21.25
CA GLU A 444 28.74 24.45 21.60
C GLU A 444 29.76 24.44 22.76
N ASP A 445 29.88 23.34 23.52
CA ASP A 445 30.87 23.14 24.59
C ASP A 445 32.23 22.57 24.13
N ILE A 446 32.45 22.42 22.81
CA ILE A 446 33.77 22.05 22.27
C ILE A 446 34.56 23.34 22.01
N GLU A 447 35.35 23.78 23.00
CA GLU A 447 36.34 24.84 22.81
C GLU A 447 37.22 24.54 21.58
N PRO A 448 37.54 25.55 20.74
CA PRO A 448 38.44 25.35 19.62
C PRO A 448 39.82 24.98 20.16
N ILE A 449 40.27 23.76 19.84
CA ILE A 449 41.63 23.32 20.10
C ILE A 449 42.57 24.27 19.35
N GLY A 450 43.28 25.11 20.10
CA GLY A 450 44.31 26.04 19.62
C GLY A 450 45.60 25.34 19.20
#